data_AF-A0A3S0UAV5-F1
#
_entry.id   AF-A0A3S0UAV5-F1
#
_cell.length_a   1.000
_cell.length_b   1.000
_cell.length_c   1.000
_cell.angle_alpha   90.00
_cell.angle_beta   90.00
_cell.angle_gamma   90.00
#
_symmetry.space_group_name_H-M   'P 1'
#
loop_
_entity.id
_entity.type
_entity.pdbx_description
1 polymer ?
#
loop_
_entity_poly.entity_id
_entity_poly.type
_entity_poly.pdbx_seq_one_letter_code
_entity_poly.pdbx_strand_id
1 'polypeptide(L)'
;MGGLRRRAAIAAAGIGLAIVSGCPGLRADETPATCSKEEFESAVEAAAGSLRDLNNQNRPVFQEKLRELKEKRHWSHDDFIAQAKPFVKDDKTAVYDKTADELLSAIASMGQEGSAAAAPDCALLLELRARMKLLVDTQSAKWIYMFEKLDAELAK
;
A
#
# COMPACT_ATOMS: atom_id res chain seq x y z
N MET A 1 -13.33 -64.15 -16.11
CA MET A 1 -14.55 -63.95 -16.93
C MET A 1 -14.25 -62.73 -17.79
N GLY A 2 -13.76 -62.89 -19.03
CA GLY A 2 -14.53 -63.28 -20.21
C GLY A 2 -15.10 -61.99 -20.83
N GLY A 3 -14.44 -61.36 -21.82
CA GLY A 3 -14.60 -61.61 -23.26
C GLY A 3 -15.74 -60.74 -23.80
N LEU A 4 -15.64 -59.91 -24.85
CA LEU A 4 -15.36 -60.21 -26.26
C LEU A 4 -15.25 -58.85 -27.01
N ARG A 5 -14.20 -58.55 -27.81
CA ARG A 5 -14.06 -58.73 -29.30
C ARG A 5 -15.08 -57.89 -30.11
N ARG A 6 -14.76 -57.11 -31.17
CA ARG A 6 -13.98 -57.29 -32.44
C ARG A 6 -13.91 -55.90 -33.13
N ARG A 7 -12.77 -55.39 -33.64
CA ARG A 7 -12.07 -55.57 -34.95
C ARG A 7 -12.65 -54.84 -36.20
N ALA A 8 -11.69 -54.29 -36.97
CA ALA A 8 -11.65 -53.85 -38.38
C ALA A 8 -12.04 -52.38 -38.67
N ALA A 9 -11.08 -51.49 -39.01
CA ALA A 9 -10.41 -51.25 -40.32
C ALA A 9 -11.34 -50.44 -41.26
N ILE A 10 -10.96 -49.41 -42.04
CA ILE A 10 -9.86 -49.21 -42.99
C ILE A 10 -9.69 -47.70 -43.25
N ALA A 11 -8.48 -47.35 -43.69
CA ALA A 11 -7.94 -46.08 -44.15
C ALA A 11 -8.77 -45.19 -45.10
N ALA A 12 -8.50 -43.88 -45.04
CA ALA A 12 -8.24 -43.07 -46.24
C ALA A 12 -7.33 -41.89 -45.87
N ALA A 13 -6.22 -41.78 -46.58
CA ALA A 13 -5.25 -40.69 -46.54
C ALA A 13 -5.82 -39.41 -47.17
N GLY A 14 -5.35 -38.24 -46.70
CA GLY A 14 -5.73 -36.97 -47.31
C GLY A 14 -5.12 -35.75 -46.62
N ILE A 15 -3.82 -35.55 -46.85
CA ILE A 15 -3.18 -34.26 -47.18
C ILE A 15 -3.56 -33.04 -46.31
N GLY A 16 -2.64 -32.69 -45.41
CA GLY A 16 -2.02 -31.36 -45.31
C GLY A 16 -2.87 -30.15 -44.92
N LEU A 17 -2.62 -29.59 -43.72
CA LEU A 17 -2.05 -28.24 -43.59
C LEU A 17 -1.62 -28.02 -42.13
N ALA A 18 -0.34 -27.71 -41.92
CA ALA A 18 0.14 -27.18 -40.66
C ALA A 18 -0.30 -25.71 -40.51
N ILE A 19 -1.00 -25.38 -39.43
CA ILE A 19 -1.01 -24.01 -38.88
C ILE A 19 -0.63 -24.12 -37.39
N VAL A 20 0.59 -23.69 -37.16
CA VAL A 20 1.16 -23.35 -35.86
C VAL A 20 0.47 -22.10 -35.30
N SER A 21 0.44 -22.03 -33.97
CA SER A 21 0.26 -20.83 -33.14
C SER A 21 -1.15 -20.31 -32.89
N GLY A 22 -1.47 -20.33 -31.60
CA GLY A 22 -2.58 -19.57 -31.02
C GLY A 22 -2.95 -20.08 -29.64
N CYS A 23 -2.01 -20.06 -28.69
CA CYS A 23 -2.39 -20.09 -27.28
C CYS A 23 -3.35 -18.90 -27.06
N PRO A 24 -4.56 -19.08 -26.51
CA PRO A 24 -5.31 -17.97 -25.97
C PRO A 24 -4.52 -17.52 -24.74
N GLY A 25 -3.52 -16.68 -24.96
CA GLY A 25 -2.89 -15.92 -23.90
C GLY A 25 -4.02 -15.24 -23.15
N LEU A 26 -4.03 -15.46 -21.84
CA LEU A 26 -4.63 -14.51 -20.91
C LEU A 26 -4.28 -13.13 -21.42
N ARG A 27 -5.28 -12.40 -21.94
CA ARG A 27 -5.19 -10.96 -21.94
C ARG A 27 -5.22 -10.60 -20.47
N ALA A 28 -4.03 -10.42 -19.89
CA ALA A 28 -3.89 -9.41 -18.87
C ALA A 28 -4.44 -8.15 -19.52
N ASP A 29 -5.54 -7.61 -18.99
CA ASP A 29 -5.92 -6.23 -19.24
C ASP A 29 -4.71 -5.38 -18.81
N GLU A 30 -3.79 -5.12 -19.73
CA GLU A 30 -3.00 -3.90 -19.69
C GLU A 30 -4.03 -2.80 -19.94
N THR A 31 -4.68 -2.35 -18.86
CA THR A 31 -5.39 -1.08 -18.89
C THR A 31 -4.33 -0.05 -19.30
N PRO A 32 -4.43 0.56 -20.50
CA PRO A 32 -3.49 1.61 -20.84
C PRO A 32 -3.61 2.64 -19.71
N ALA A 33 -2.46 2.99 -19.11
CA ALA A 33 -2.41 4.02 -18.07
C ALA A 33 -2.78 5.36 -18.72
N THR A 34 -4.07 5.59 -18.92
CA THR A 34 -4.61 6.86 -19.40
C THR A 34 -4.45 7.82 -18.25
N CYS A 35 -3.55 8.81 -18.34
CA CYS A 35 -3.33 9.77 -17.27
C CYS A 35 -4.45 10.82 -17.18
N SER A 36 -5.71 10.38 -17.14
CA SER A 36 -6.86 11.26 -17.08
C SER A 36 -6.98 11.94 -15.71
N LYS A 37 -7.86 12.93 -15.60
CA LYS A 37 -8.15 13.62 -14.34
C LYS A 37 -8.55 12.63 -13.24
N GLU A 38 -9.34 11.62 -13.59
CA GLU A 38 -9.81 10.57 -12.69
C GLU A 38 -8.64 9.79 -12.08
N GLU A 39 -7.52 9.63 -12.81
CA GLU A 39 -6.34 8.96 -12.27
C GLU A 39 -5.59 9.80 -11.23
N PHE A 40 -5.62 11.14 -11.34
CA PHE A 40 -5.09 12.02 -10.30
C PHE A 40 -5.92 11.90 -9.02
N GLU A 41 -7.25 11.98 -9.13
CA GLU A 41 -8.17 11.84 -8.01
C GLU A 41 -8.04 10.45 -7.35
N SER A 42 -8.01 9.39 -8.17
CA SER A 42 -7.82 8.00 -7.73
C SER A 42 -6.49 7.81 -6.99
N ALA A 43 -5.39 8.37 -7.51
CA ALA A 43 -4.09 8.30 -6.84
C ALA A 43 -4.13 8.99 -5.46
N VAL A 44 -4.85 10.11 -5.34
CA VAL A 44 -5.00 10.81 -4.07
C VAL A 44 -5.83 10.00 -3.07
N GLU A 45 -6.97 9.49 -3.52
CA GLU A 45 -7.88 8.69 -2.68
C GLU A 45 -7.25 7.38 -2.21
N ALA A 46 -6.47 6.71 -3.05
CA ALA A 46 -5.76 5.48 -2.69
C ALA A 46 -4.76 5.71 -1.54
N ALA A 47 -4.01 6.82 -1.60
CA ALA A 47 -3.07 7.19 -0.55
C ALA A 47 -3.79 7.59 0.74
N ALA A 48 -4.86 8.38 0.64
CA ALA A 48 -5.69 8.76 1.78
C ALA A 48 -6.34 7.53 2.45
N GLY A 49 -6.81 6.56 1.66
CA GLY A 49 -7.27 5.26 2.15
C GLY A 49 -6.18 4.52 2.91
N SER A 50 -5.00 4.39 2.30
CA SER A 50 -3.84 3.73 2.93
C SER A 50 -3.45 4.36 4.28
N LEU A 51 -3.46 5.69 4.38
CA LEU A 51 -3.17 6.41 5.63
C LEU A 51 -4.23 6.17 6.71
N ARG A 52 -5.52 6.13 6.33
CA ARG A 52 -6.61 5.80 7.25
C ARG A 52 -6.50 4.37 7.77
N ASP A 53 -6.24 3.43 6.88
CA ASP A 53 -6.08 2.02 7.23
C ASP A 53 -4.88 1.83 8.17
N LEU A 54 -3.75 2.47 7.85
CA LEU A 54 -2.56 2.46 8.70
C LEU A 54 -2.87 2.98 10.12
N ASN A 55 -3.64 4.07 10.25
CA ASN A 55 -4.05 4.59 11.56
C ASN A 55 -4.99 3.63 12.30
N ASN A 56 -5.99 3.10 11.60
CA ASN A 56 -6.98 2.18 12.16
C ASN A 56 -6.36 0.87 12.64
N GLN A 57 -5.34 0.37 11.94
CA GLN A 57 -4.59 -0.82 12.32
C GLN A 57 -3.67 -0.56 13.51
N ASN A 58 -2.87 0.51 13.45
CA ASN A 58 -1.78 0.69 14.40
C ASN A 58 -2.20 1.34 15.73
N ARG A 59 -3.13 2.31 15.69
CA ARG A 59 -3.52 3.05 16.90
C ARG A 59 -4.05 2.17 18.04
N PRO A 60 -4.99 1.22 17.83
CA PRO A 60 -5.47 0.38 18.92
C PRO A 60 -4.38 -0.52 19.51
N VAL A 61 -3.54 -1.11 18.64
CA VAL A 61 -2.42 -1.97 19.06
C VAL A 61 -1.38 -1.17 19.86
N PHE A 62 -1.07 0.05 19.41
CA PHE A 62 -0.14 0.93 20.10
C PHE A 62 -0.67 1.36 21.47
N GLN A 63 -1.97 1.68 21.57
CA GLN A 63 -2.61 2.01 22.84
C GLN A 63 -2.62 0.84 23.82
N GLU A 64 -2.76 -0.39 23.32
CA GLU A 64 -2.66 -1.60 24.13
C GLU A 64 -1.26 -1.79 24.71
N LYS A 65 -0.21 -1.70 23.89
CA LYS A 65 1.19 -1.77 24.36
C LYS A 65 1.53 -0.68 25.38
N LEU A 66 0.99 0.53 25.22
CA LEU A 66 1.14 1.58 26.22
C LEU A 66 0.48 1.22 27.56
N ARG A 67 -0.70 0.57 27.55
CA ARG A 67 -1.33 0.05 28.78
C ARG A 67 -0.50 -1.05 29.42
N GLU A 68 0.00 -1.99 28.62
CA GLU A 68 0.90 -3.04 29.12
C GLU A 68 2.15 -2.44 29.79
N LEU A 69 2.75 -1.44 29.16
CA LEU A 69 3.93 -0.77 29.71
C LEU A 69 3.60 -0.01 31.00
N LYS A 70 2.45 0.66 31.05
CA LYS A 70 1.96 1.34 32.25
C LYS A 70 1.84 0.37 33.42
N GLU A 71 1.24 -0.80 33.20
CA GLU A 71 1.07 -1.85 34.21
C GLU A 71 2.42 -2.38 34.66
N LYS A 72 3.31 -2.72 33.71
CA LYS A 72 4.66 -3.22 34.00
C LYS A 72 5.52 -2.23 34.79
N ARG A 73 5.35 -0.94 34.55
CA ARG A 73 6.10 0.14 35.23
C ARG A 73 5.38 0.68 36.47
N HIS A 74 4.20 0.15 36.79
CA HIS A 74 3.34 0.61 37.89
C HIS A 74 3.06 2.11 37.86
N TRP A 75 2.94 2.70 36.66
CA TRP A 75 2.62 4.12 36.52
C TRP A 75 1.18 4.40 36.96
N SER A 76 1.00 5.49 37.70
CA SER A 76 -0.34 5.99 38.03
C SER A 76 -1.08 6.46 36.76
N HIS A 77 -2.38 6.72 36.89
CA HIS A 77 -3.12 7.34 35.78
C HIS A 77 -2.57 8.74 35.45
N ASP A 78 -2.19 9.50 36.47
CA ASP A 78 -1.70 10.88 36.33
C ASP A 78 -0.30 10.91 35.67
N ASP A 79 0.55 9.94 36.00
CA ASP A 79 1.89 9.84 35.41
C ASP A 79 1.86 9.30 33.98
N PHE A 80 0.83 8.53 33.62
CA PHE A 80 0.78 7.81 32.35
C PHE A 80 0.97 8.73 31.14
N ILE A 81 0.34 9.90 31.12
CA ILE A 81 0.45 10.82 29.98
C ILE A 81 1.87 11.39 29.86
N ALA A 82 2.48 11.77 30.98
CA ALA A 82 3.84 12.30 31.01
C ALA A 82 4.85 11.24 30.54
N GLN A 83 4.68 10.00 30.99
CA GLN A 83 5.56 8.89 30.65
C GLN A 83 5.32 8.33 29.23
N ALA A 84 4.09 8.37 28.73
CA ALA A 84 3.75 7.91 27.38
C ALA A 84 4.17 8.89 26.28
N LYS A 85 4.18 10.21 26.58
CA LYS A 85 4.53 11.27 25.63
C LYS A 85 5.80 10.99 24.80
N PRO A 86 6.96 10.61 25.38
CA PRO A 86 8.17 10.35 24.60
C PRO A 86 8.05 9.18 23.62
N PHE A 87 7.08 8.27 23.76
CA PHE A 87 6.84 7.19 22.79
C PHE A 87 6.09 7.65 21.54
N VAL A 88 5.42 8.81 21.60
CA VAL A 88 4.65 9.37 20.49
C VAL A 88 5.31 10.64 19.91
N LYS A 89 6.00 11.40 20.76
CA LYS A 89 6.62 12.68 20.39
C LYS A 89 8.03 12.80 20.96
N ASP A 90 8.98 12.87 20.05
CA ASP A 90 10.42 13.04 20.24
C ASP A 90 11.03 13.67 18.97
N ASP A 91 12.35 13.86 18.94
CA ASP A 91 13.01 14.50 17.81
C ASP A 91 12.89 13.69 16.51
N LYS A 92 12.86 12.35 16.58
CA LYS A 92 12.78 11.49 15.39
C LYS A 92 11.38 11.49 14.78
N THR A 93 10.35 11.39 15.62
CA THR A 93 8.94 11.54 15.22
C THR A 93 8.65 12.93 14.67
N ALA A 94 9.29 13.98 15.21
CA ALA A 94 9.19 15.33 14.66
C ALA A 94 9.76 15.45 13.24
N VAL A 95 10.84 14.71 12.91
CA VAL A 95 11.37 14.64 11.54
C VAL A 95 10.38 13.95 10.59
N TYR A 96 9.75 12.85 11.02
CA TYR A 96 8.71 12.19 10.22
C TYR A 96 7.50 13.09 10.00
N ASP A 97 7.07 13.82 11.03
CA ASP A 97 5.94 14.75 10.94
C ASP A 97 6.25 15.89 9.96
N LYS A 98 7.42 16.52 10.09
CA LYS A 98 7.86 17.55 9.15
C LYS A 98 7.91 17.03 7.70
N THR A 99 8.47 15.84 7.50
CA THR A 99 8.57 15.23 6.16
C THR A 99 7.18 14.98 5.57
N ALA A 100 6.25 14.49 6.39
CA ALA A 100 4.87 14.27 5.96
C ALA A 100 4.16 15.59 5.60
N ASP A 101 4.35 16.65 6.38
CA ASP A 101 3.77 17.98 6.11
C ASP A 101 4.30 18.57 4.79
N GLU A 102 5.61 18.41 4.52
CA GLU A 102 6.24 18.81 3.26
C GLU A 102 5.66 18.02 2.07
N LEU A 103 5.50 16.71 2.22
CA LEU A 103 4.89 15.85 1.19
C LEU A 103 3.44 16.23 0.91
N LEU A 104 2.63 16.41 1.97
CA LEU A 104 1.24 16.83 1.86
C LEU A 104 1.11 18.17 1.12
N SER A 105 1.98 19.12 1.42
CA SER A 105 2.01 20.43 0.75
C SER A 105 2.33 20.29 -0.73
N ALA A 106 3.35 19.49 -1.08
CA ALA A 106 3.71 19.22 -2.48
C ALA A 106 2.59 18.50 -3.24
N ILE A 107 2.00 17.47 -2.64
CA ILE A 107 0.88 16.71 -3.19
C ILE A 107 -0.31 17.64 -3.48
N ALA A 108 -0.66 18.52 -2.55
CA ALA A 108 -1.77 19.46 -2.74
C ALA A 108 -1.51 20.40 -3.92
N SER A 109 -0.30 20.96 -4.01
CA SER A 109 0.10 21.81 -5.14
C SER A 109 0.01 21.07 -6.48
N MET A 110 0.49 19.83 -6.55
CA MET A 110 0.45 19.03 -7.77
C MET A 110 -0.96 18.61 -8.17
N GLY A 111 -1.82 18.28 -7.20
CA GLY A 111 -3.22 17.97 -7.47
C GLY A 111 -3.96 19.16 -8.07
N GLN A 112 -3.67 20.38 -7.59
CA GLN A 112 -4.20 21.62 -8.17
C GLN A 112 -3.66 21.87 -9.57
N GLU A 113 -2.35 21.71 -9.79
CA GLU A 113 -1.73 21.88 -11.11
C GLU A 113 -2.29 20.88 -12.14
N GLY A 114 -2.35 19.59 -11.77
CA GLY A 114 -2.86 18.54 -12.66
C GLY A 114 -4.34 18.68 -12.98
N SER A 115 -5.15 19.17 -12.04
CA SER A 115 -6.59 19.41 -12.28
C SER A 115 -6.87 20.69 -13.08
N ALA A 116 -5.98 21.67 -13.07
CA ALA A 116 -6.08 22.91 -13.85
C ALA A 116 -5.45 22.82 -15.25
N ALA A 117 -4.67 21.76 -15.53
CA ALA A 117 -3.99 21.58 -16.80
C ALA A 117 -4.98 21.36 -17.96
N ALA A 118 -4.76 22.07 -19.07
CA ALA A 118 -5.61 21.98 -20.27
C ALA A 118 -5.48 20.63 -21.00
N ALA A 119 -4.37 19.91 -20.78
CA ALA A 119 -4.14 18.57 -21.27
C ALA A 119 -3.55 17.71 -20.13
N PRO A 120 -3.83 16.40 -20.09
CA PRO A 120 -3.33 15.58 -19.01
C PRO A 120 -1.80 15.39 -19.08
N ASP A 121 -1.12 15.63 -17.96
CA ASP A 121 0.33 15.45 -17.82
C ASP A 121 0.63 14.13 -17.10
N CYS A 122 0.96 13.10 -17.88
CA CYS A 122 1.29 11.78 -17.35
C CYS A 122 2.56 11.78 -16.47
N ALA A 123 3.51 12.70 -16.70
CA ALA A 123 4.72 12.80 -15.90
C ALA A 123 4.40 13.38 -14.52
N LEU A 124 3.54 14.40 -14.47
CA LEU A 124 3.03 14.96 -13.22
C LEU A 124 2.26 13.91 -12.39
N LEU A 125 1.42 13.10 -13.04
CA LEU A 125 0.71 12.00 -12.38
C LEU A 125 1.67 10.95 -11.78
N LEU A 126 2.74 10.60 -12.50
CA LEU A 126 3.74 9.65 -12.01
C LEU A 126 4.44 10.19 -10.76
N GLU A 127 4.83 11.47 -10.79
CA GLU A 127 5.45 12.13 -9.64
C GLU A 127 4.47 12.24 -8.45
N LEU A 128 3.18 12.50 -8.71
CA LEU A 128 2.15 12.57 -7.66
C LEU A 128 2.02 11.21 -6.96
N ARG A 129 1.97 10.13 -7.74
CA ARG A 129 1.96 8.75 -7.22
C ARG A 129 3.20 8.43 -6.40
N ALA A 130 4.38 8.85 -6.85
CA ALA A 130 5.63 8.66 -6.12
C ALA A 130 5.62 9.39 -4.77
N ARG A 131 5.16 10.65 -4.73
CA ARG A 131 5.05 11.44 -3.48
C ARG A 131 3.99 10.88 -2.54
N MET A 132 2.86 10.42 -3.06
CA MET A 132 1.84 9.73 -2.28
C MET A 132 2.36 8.46 -1.63
N LYS A 133 3.10 7.64 -2.40
CA LYS A 133 3.76 6.45 -1.85
C LYS A 133 4.75 6.83 -0.76
N LEU A 134 5.59 7.85 -0.98
CA LEU A 134 6.57 8.29 -0.01
C LEU A 134 5.92 8.81 1.28
N LEU A 135 4.75 9.44 1.21
CA LEU A 135 3.98 9.85 2.38
C LEU A 135 3.51 8.64 3.20
N VAL A 136 2.94 7.63 2.55
CA VAL A 136 2.52 6.39 3.22
C VAL A 136 3.71 5.65 3.83
N ASP A 137 4.83 5.56 3.11
CA ASP A 137 6.06 4.94 3.60
C ASP A 137 6.63 5.70 4.81
N THR A 138 6.60 7.04 4.79
CA THR A 138 7.04 7.89 5.91
C THR A 138 6.20 7.65 7.16
N GLN A 139 4.87 7.58 7.02
CA GLN A 139 3.98 7.31 8.14
C GLN A 139 4.14 5.87 8.66
N SER A 140 4.37 4.92 7.77
CA SER A 140 4.66 3.53 8.15
C SER A 140 5.96 3.42 8.94
N ALA A 141 7.02 4.11 8.50
CA ALA A 141 8.29 4.18 9.22
C ALA A 141 8.15 4.85 10.59
N LYS A 142 7.31 5.89 10.72
CA LYS A 142 6.99 6.49 12.01
C LYS A 142 6.32 5.48 12.95
N TRP A 143 5.33 4.71 12.47
CA TRP A 143 4.69 3.67 13.28
C TRP A 143 5.67 2.60 13.73
N ILE A 144 6.49 2.06 12.81
CA ILE A 144 7.52 1.06 13.10
C ILE A 144 8.45 1.58 14.21
N TYR A 145 8.97 2.79 14.06
CA TYR A 145 9.84 3.41 15.07
C TYR A 145 9.16 3.51 16.45
N MET A 146 7.90 3.95 16.50
CA MET A 146 7.17 4.06 17.76
C MET A 146 6.94 2.67 18.41
N PHE A 147 6.63 1.63 17.61
CA PHE A 147 6.48 0.26 18.11
C PHE A 147 7.80 -0.31 18.64
N GLU A 148 8.90 -0.15 17.89
CA GLU A 148 10.23 -0.62 18.32
C GLU A 148 10.64 -0.04 19.67
N LYS A 149 10.32 1.25 19.92
CA LYS A 149 10.56 1.88 21.23
C LYS A 149 9.76 1.23 22.35
N LEU A 150 8.48 0.96 22.13
CA LEU A 150 7.63 0.32 23.14
C LEU A 150 8.06 -1.12 23.40
N ASP A 151 8.32 -1.88 22.33
CA ASP A 151 8.73 -3.28 22.44
C ASP A 151 10.07 -3.41 23.18
N ALA A 152 11.01 -2.49 22.93
CA ALA A 152 12.26 -2.43 23.68
C ALA A 152 12.06 -2.15 25.17
N GLU A 153 11.09 -1.31 25.56
CA GLU A 153 10.78 -1.06 26.97
C GLU A 153 10.00 -2.20 27.62
N LEU A 154 9.10 -2.84 26.88
CA LEU A 154 8.36 -4.01 27.32
C LEU A 154 9.25 -5.23 27.49
N ALA A 155 10.37 -5.33 26.78
CA ALA A 155 11.34 -6.42 26.93
C ALA A 155 12.27 -6.28 28.16
N LYS A 156 12.35 -5.09 28.78
CA LYS A 156 13.18 -4.81 29.97
C LYS A 156 12.46 -5.17 31.25
#